data_AF-A0A2V7M151-F1
#
_entry.id   AF-A0A2V7M151-F1
#
_cell.length_a   1.000
_cell.length_b   1.000
_cell.length_c   1.000
_cell.angle_alpha   90.00
_cell.angle_beta   90.00
_cell.angle_gamma   90.00
#
_symmetry.space_group_name_H-M   'P 1'
#
loop_
_entity.id
_entity.type
_entity.pdbx_description
1 polymer ?
#
loop_
_entity_poly.entity_id
_entity_poly.type
_entity_poly.pdbx_seq_one_letter_code
_entity_poly.pdbx_strand_id
1 'polypeptide(L)'
;MTVTLVPVASVVVSPAPATVPAKGTVQLSVTLKDANGNTLTLSGRTVAWTSSAPTIATVSPSGLVTDMADGGTATITATSEGQSGASVVTVQAPVASGSVPDPTLLPVASGQAPNLSAYLALNVANQPAGFSYNDPVTRVKVWKVTSSSTPSANSGAGHDYSDGPNEVSLGWGTNNNTHTILIRGDGMAYYFVDFTRGAGFSNYRRLPVQPKQDLCVSFSNLPSQPRVAYILTGSQVVRFNTATMQVENAGNFPIDLSAVGAFGWLQHDKTDGWFAGLTADQTVAFAWNSQTNELRTHGESWLNEGRLERDGRYIALTNGNSTFRLWDLATNTFGPTQSDRINFWLGHNANLRSQWVTTDVNASAPFDLDRYDPSGGQIVKTRFLTNSAGAGVHHAGNWVQSDAELGGNLNRQWSFMSGIDAMWPGVAWMQAIGVVRSDGSDARLLLHH
;
A
#
# COMPACT_ATOMS: atom_id res chain seq x y z
N MET A 1 -4.78 -4.84 61.13
CA MET A 1 -3.45 -4.88 60.47
C MET A 1 -3.40 -3.71 59.50
N THR A 2 -2.40 -2.84 59.62
CA THR A 2 -2.24 -1.68 58.73
C THR A 2 -1.09 -1.97 57.78
N VAL A 3 -1.32 -1.84 56.47
CA VAL A 3 -0.27 -2.04 55.46
C VAL A 3 0.40 -0.70 55.19
N THR A 4 1.65 -0.54 55.62
CA THR A 4 2.51 0.58 55.23
C THR A 4 3.06 0.35 53.83
N LEU A 5 2.69 1.22 52.89
CA LEU A 5 3.24 1.23 51.53
C LEU A 5 4.60 1.94 51.52
N VAL A 6 5.52 1.47 50.68
CA VAL A 6 6.77 2.18 50.36
C VAL A 6 6.42 3.46 49.57
N PRO A 7 6.90 4.65 49.96
CA PRO A 7 6.55 5.89 49.26
C PRO A 7 7.00 5.90 47.79
N VAL A 8 6.20 6.50 46.92
CA VAL A 8 6.58 6.83 45.55
C VAL A 8 7.59 7.98 45.58
N ALA A 9 8.73 7.78 44.92
CA ALA A 9 9.76 8.80 44.72
C ALA A 9 9.79 9.33 43.27
N SER A 10 9.27 8.58 42.29
CA SER A 10 9.09 9.07 40.92
C SER A 10 7.95 8.39 40.17
N VAL A 11 7.41 9.09 39.18
CA VAL A 11 6.33 8.64 38.29
C VAL A 11 6.83 8.71 36.85
N VAL A 12 6.76 7.61 36.11
CA VAL A 12 7.11 7.54 34.69
C VAL A 12 5.83 7.32 33.89
N VAL A 13 5.56 8.17 32.91
CA VAL A 13 4.47 8.02 31.95
C VAL A 13 5.02 7.50 30.63
N SER A 14 4.33 6.55 29.99
CA SER A 14 4.74 5.98 28.70
C SER A 14 3.54 5.66 27.81
N PRO A 15 3.56 5.96 26.49
CA PRO A 15 4.65 6.62 25.75
C PRO A 15 4.81 8.10 26.08
N ALA A 16 6.05 8.61 25.99
CA ALA A 16 6.40 10.01 26.15
C ALA A 16 7.56 10.38 25.20
N PRO A 17 7.35 11.25 24.17
CA PRO A 17 6.07 11.84 23.76
C PRO A 17 5.07 10.78 23.24
N ALA A 18 3.82 11.19 23.01
CA ALA A 18 2.80 10.37 22.37
C ALA A 18 2.10 11.14 21.24
N THR A 19 1.49 10.41 20.31
CA THR A 19 0.71 10.98 19.20
C THR A 19 -0.71 10.44 19.26
N VAL A 20 -1.70 11.33 19.13
CA VAL A 20 -3.12 11.02 18.96
C VAL A 20 -3.48 11.27 17.50
N PRO A 21 -3.96 10.25 16.74
CA PRO A 21 -4.54 10.48 15.42
C PRO A 21 -5.78 11.37 15.49
N ALA A 22 -6.06 12.13 14.44
CA ALA A 22 -7.26 12.98 14.37
C ALA A 22 -8.54 12.18 14.66
N LYS A 23 -9.36 12.66 15.60
CA LYS A 23 -10.59 12.03 16.14
C LYS A 23 -10.32 10.68 16.82
N GLY A 24 -9.10 10.50 17.29
CA GLY A 24 -8.58 9.27 17.86
C GLY A 24 -8.36 9.31 19.37
N THR A 25 -7.62 8.31 19.84
CA THR A 25 -7.33 8.06 21.25
C THR A 25 -5.95 7.43 21.39
N VAL A 26 -5.19 7.75 22.45
CA VAL A 26 -3.98 7.00 22.83
C VAL A 26 -4.02 6.62 24.31
N GLN A 27 -3.64 5.38 24.64
CA GLN A 27 -3.57 4.91 26.01
C GLN A 27 -2.19 5.22 26.59
N LEU A 28 -2.12 6.01 27.66
CA LEU A 28 -0.91 6.21 28.44
C LEU A 28 -0.87 5.22 29.61
N SER A 29 0.33 4.72 29.91
CA SER A 29 0.63 3.86 31.05
C SER A 29 1.44 4.62 32.09
N VAL A 30 1.41 4.16 33.34
CA VAL A 30 2.11 4.79 34.47
C VAL A 30 2.88 3.75 35.28
N THR A 31 4.17 4.01 35.48
CA THR A 31 5.08 3.20 36.31
C THR A 31 5.55 4.05 37.48
N LEU A 32 5.13 3.67 38.69
CA LEU A 32 5.56 4.29 39.94
C LEU A 32 6.85 3.62 40.41
N LYS A 33 7.77 4.39 41.02
CA LYS A 33 9.04 3.86 41.56
C LYS A 33 9.36 4.38 42.96
N ASP A 34 10.05 3.56 43.75
CA ASP A 34 10.63 3.95 45.04
C ASP A 34 11.92 4.79 44.87
N ALA A 35 12.51 5.23 45.99
CA ALA A 35 13.74 6.03 46.00
C ALA A 35 14.99 5.27 45.51
N ASN A 36 14.93 3.95 45.38
CA ASN A 36 16.00 3.11 44.84
C ASN A 36 15.78 2.79 43.34
N GLY A 37 14.67 3.24 42.75
CA GLY A 37 14.29 2.98 41.36
C GLY A 37 13.48 1.70 41.12
N ASN A 38 13.10 0.96 42.18
CA ASN A 38 12.30 -0.26 42.08
C ASN A 38 10.84 0.09 41.69
N THR A 39 10.25 -0.68 40.79
CA THR A 39 8.84 -0.52 40.40
C THR A 39 7.89 -0.86 41.56
N LEU A 40 6.95 0.04 41.83
CA LEU A 40 5.91 -0.11 42.84
C LEU A 40 4.58 -0.59 42.22
N THR A 41 3.81 -1.36 42.98
CA THR A 41 2.48 -1.83 42.58
C THR A 41 1.44 -0.68 42.62
N LEU A 42 0.46 -0.70 41.71
CA LEU A 42 -0.63 0.30 41.73
C LEU A 42 -1.72 -0.02 42.78
N SER A 43 -1.72 -1.21 43.37
CA SER A 43 -2.70 -1.59 44.39
C SER A 43 -2.57 -0.71 45.64
N GLY A 44 -3.68 -0.08 46.04
CA GLY A 44 -3.71 0.88 47.15
C GLY A 44 -3.19 2.28 46.83
N ARG A 45 -2.77 2.56 45.58
CA ARG A 45 -2.28 3.88 45.14
C ARG A 45 -3.20 4.52 44.13
N THR A 46 -3.56 5.78 44.36
CA THR A 46 -4.33 6.59 43.41
C THR A 46 -3.38 7.29 42.45
N VAL A 47 -3.71 7.27 41.15
CA VAL A 47 -3.07 8.11 40.13
C VAL A 47 -4.11 9.09 39.60
N ALA A 48 -3.87 10.39 39.79
CA ALA A 48 -4.66 11.46 39.20
C ALA A 48 -4.08 11.82 37.83
N TRP A 49 -4.94 11.98 36.82
CA TRP A 49 -4.55 12.40 35.47
C TRP A 49 -5.11 13.78 35.15
N THR A 50 -4.30 14.64 34.53
CA THR A 50 -4.71 15.99 34.08
C THR A 50 -4.18 16.29 32.67
N SER A 51 -4.88 17.17 31.95
CA SER A 51 -4.46 17.70 30.65
C SER A 51 -4.25 19.21 30.75
N SER A 52 -3.15 19.72 30.18
CA SER A 52 -2.90 21.16 30.07
C SER A 52 -3.81 21.87 29.06
N ALA A 53 -4.43 21.13 28.14
CA ALA A 53 -5.32 21.67 27.11
C ALA A 53 -6.52 20.73 26.86
N PRO A 54 -7.52 20.68 27.76
CA PRO A 54 -8.69 19.81 27.63
C PRO A 54 -9.55 20.05 26.38
N THR A 55 -9.41 21.20 25.72
CA THR A 55 -10.05 21.54 24.45
C THR A 55 -9.34 20.99 23.22
N ILE A 56 -8.11 20.46 23.37
CA ILE A 56 -7.33 19.79 22.33
C ILE A 56 -7.32 18.28 22.62
N ALA A 57 -7.00 17.88 23.86
CA ALA A 57 -7.05 16.49 24.29
C ALA A 57 -7.50 16.35 25.75
N THR A 58 -8.49 15.49 25.99
CA THR A 58 -8.90 15.07 27.35
C THR A 58 -8.17 13.79 27.77
N VAL A 59 -8.17 13.47 29.07
CA VAL A 59 -7.62 12.22 29.60
C VAL A 59 -8.56 11.61 30.65
N SER A 60 -8.75 10.30 30.60
CA SER A 60 -9.57 9.55 31.56
C SER A 60 -8.80 9.23 32.85
N PRO A 61 -9.49 8.84 33.95
CA PRO A 61 -8.83 8.30 35.14
C PRO A 61 -7.97 7.04 34.90
N SER A 62 -8.16 6.35 33.77
CA SER A 62 -7.36 5.20 33.36
C SER A 62 -6.18 5.57 32.43
N GLY A 63 -5.91 6.85 32.20
CA GLY A 63 -4.84 7.31 31.29
C GLY A 63 -5.19 7.23 29.80
N LEU A 64 -6.46 6.99 29.43
CA LEU A 64 -6.90 7.03 28.03
C LEU A 64 -7.06 8.49 27.61
N VAL A 65 -6.22 8.95 26.70
CA VAL A 65 -6.25 10.29 26.12
C VAL A 65 -7.13 10.29 24.86
N THR A 66 -7.97 11.31 24.70
CA THR A 66 -8.97 11.41 23.62
C THR A 66 -8.89 12.78 22.96
N ASP A 67 -8.90 12.79 21.62
CA ASP A 67 -8.94 14.02 20.81
C ASP A 67 -10.26 14.81 21.01
N MET A 68 -10.14 16.13 21.14
CA MET A 68 -11.25 17.08 21.17
C MET A 68 -11.20 18.13 20.04
N ALA A 69 -10.05 18.31 19.38
CA ALA A 69 -9.85 19.22 18.26
C ALA A 69 -8.62 18.80 17.42
N ASP A 70 -8.86 18.45 16.15
CA ASP A 70 -7.83 17.97 15.22
C ASP A 70 -6.65 18.96 15.10
N GLY A 71 -5.48 18.61 15.64
CA GLY A 71 -4.25 19.39 15.54
C GLY A 71 -3.91 20.24 16.77
N GLY A 72 -2.79 19.93 17.42
CA GLY A 72 -2.26 20.72 18.53
C GLY A 72 -1.40 19.89 19.48
N THR A 73 -1.08 20.44 20.65
CA THR A 73 -0.36 19.72 21.71
C THR A 73 -1.02 19.92 23.09
N ALA A 74 -0.93 18.89 23.92
CA ALA A 74 -1.34 18.90 25.32
C ALA A 74 -0.33 18.13 26.16
N THR A 75 0.10 18.69 27.29
CA THR A 75 0.86 17.95 28.30
C THR A 75 -0.12 17.18 29.17
N ILE A 76 0.00 15.86 29.17
CA ILE A 76 -0.79 14.96 30.01
C ILE A 76 0.07 14.53 31.20
N THR A 77 -0.37 14.86 32.40
CA THR A 77 0.36 14.62 33.66
C THR A 77 -0.33 13.54 34.49
N ALA A 78 0.44 12.58 35.00
CA ALA A 78 0.04 11.63 36.01
C ALA A 78 0.68 12.00 37.36
N THR A 79 -0.11 12.05 38.43
CA THR A 79 0.33 12.41 39.79
C THR A 79 -0.06 11.32 40.78
N SER A 80 0.87 10.88 41.63
CA SER A 80 0.64 9.90 42.71
C SER A 80 1.52 10.22 43.92
N GLU A 81 0.96 10.19 45.12
CA GLU A 81 1.65 10.52 46.39
C GLU A 81 2.43 11.86 46.37
N GLY A 82 1.97 12.83 45.57
CA GLY A 82 2.61 14.13 45.36
C GLY A 82 3.69 14.16 44.28
N GLN A 83 4.22 13.00 43.86
CA GLN A 83 5.14 12.89 42.73
C GLN A 83 4.38 12.93 41.40
N SER A 84 5.00 13.46 40.35
CA SER A 84 4.37 13.59 39.02
C SER A 84 5.30 13.22 37.88
N GLY A 85 4.71 12.71 36.80
CA GLY A 85 5.36 12.42 35.53
C GLY A 85 4.43 12.81 34.38
N ALA A 86 4.97 13.11 33.20
CA ALA A 86 4.18 13.66 32.11
C ALA A 86 4.56 13.10 30.74
N SER A 87 3.62 13.16 29.81
CA SER A 87 3.83 12.94 28.37
C SER A 87 3.36 14.17 27.60
N VAL A 88 4.17 14.64 26.65
CA VAL A 88 3.72 15.60 25.65
C VAL A 88 2.96 14.83 24.58
N VAL A 89 1.67 15.11 24.46
CA VAL A 89 0.79 14.51 23.45
C VAL A 89 0.61 15.49 22.30
N THR A 90 0.88 15.04 21.09
CA THR A 90 0.56 15.78 19.86
C THR A 90 -0.69 15.18 19.23
N VAL A 91 -1.72 16.00 19.01
CA VAL A 91 -2.86 15.62 18.17
C VAL A 91 -2.49 15.91 16.71
N GLN A 92 -2.66 14.92 15.83
CA GLN A 92 -2.46 15.10 14.39
C GLN A 92 -3.54 16.03 13.81
N ALA A 93 -3.11 17.05 13.06
CA ALA A 93 -4.03 17.82 12.21
C ALA A 93 -4.49 16.95 11.01
N PRO A 94 -5.65 17.25 10.39
CA PRO A 94 -6.06 16.56 9.18
C PRO A 94 -5.10 16.95 8.03
N VAL A 95 -4.60 15.96 7.29
CA VAL A 95 -3.77 16.25 6.10
C VAL A 95 -4.59 17.04 5.07
N ALA A 96 -3.98 18.07 4.50
CA ALA A 96 -4.66 18.94 3.54
C ALA A 96 -5.05 18.17 2.27
N SER A 97 -6.25 18.41 1.75
CA SER A 97 -6.69 17.85 0.47
C SER A 97 -5.69 18.19 -0.64
N GLY A 98 -5.10 17.17 -1.26
CA GLY A 98 -4.10 17.32 -2.31
C GLY A 98 -2.63 17.38 -1.83
N SER A 99 -2.35 17.17 -0.53
CA SER A 99 -0.98 16.96 -0.07
C SER A 99 -0.35 15.71 -0.69
N VAL A 100 0.98 15.73 -0.88
CA VAL A 100 1.74 14.51 -1.23
C VAL A 100 1.51 13.45 -0.13
N PRO A 101 1.21 12.19 -0.47
CA PRO A 101 1.12 11.12 0.53
C PRO A 101 2.46 10.93 1.27
N ASP A 102 2.41 11.02 2.60
CA ASP A 102 3.54 10.73 3.49
C ASP A 102 3.20 9.53 4.39
N PRO A 103 3.75 8.33 4.10
CA PRO A 103 3.51 7.16 4.94
C PRO A 103 4.15 7.22 6.32
N THR A 104 5.07 8.16 6.60
CA THR A 104 5.67 8.28 7.95
C THR A 104 4.69 8.81 8.99
N LEU A 105 3.53 9.33 8.57
CA LEU A 105 2.40 9.70 9.42
C LEU A 105 1.60 8.50 9.95
N LEU A 106 1.77 7.31 9.34
CA LEU A 106 1.15 6.06 9.78
C LEU A 106 1.91 5.44 10.97
N PRO A 107 1.26 4.59 11.79
CA PRO A 107 1.94 3.79 12.81
C PRO A 107 3.07 2.93 12.22
N VAL A 108 4.18 2.78 12.95
CA VAL A 108 5.24 1.82 12.61
C VAL A 108 4.68 0.40 12.63
N ALA A 109 4.94 -0.41 11.60
CA ALA A 109 4.57 -1.82 11.59
C ALA A 109 5.55 -2.62 12.46
N SER A 110 5.02 -3.33 13.47
CA SER A 110 5.82 -4.07 14.46
C SER A 110 5.11 -5.36 14.92
N GLY A 111 4.37 -6.01 14.02
CA GLY A 111 3.62 -7.23 14.33
C GLY A 111 2.44 -7.03 15.28
N GLN A 112 1.79 -5.86 15.24
CA GLN A 112 0.56 -5.61 16.00
C GLN A 112 -0.54 -6.61 15.62
N ALA A 113 -1.32 -7.05 16.60
CA ALA A 113 -2.45 -7.93 16.36
C ALA A 113 -3.73 -7.17 15.95
N PRO A 114 -4.56 -7.73 15.05
CA PRO A 114 -5.88 -7.19 14.74
C PRO A 114 -6.81 -7.23 15.96
N ASN A 115 -7.62 -6.19 16.14
CA ASN A 115 -8.74 -6.20 17.07
C ASN A 115 -9.93 -6.98 16.49
N LEU A 116 -9.81 -8.31 16.43
CA LEU A 116 -10.78 -9.20 15.77
C LEU A 116 -12.22 -8.97 16.23
N SER A 117 -12.45 -8.74 17.54
CA SER A 117 -13.78 -8.44 18.08
C SER A 117 -14.39 -7.16 17.50
N ALA A 118 -13.57 -6.14 17.22
CA ALA A 118 -14.03 -4.92 16.56
C ALA A 118 -14.30 -5.14 15.06
N TYR A 119 -13.42 -5.87 14.35
CA TYR A 119 -13.63 -6.19 12.92
C TYR A 119 -14.90 -7.01 12.68
N LEU A 120 -15.17 -8.02 13.52
CA LEU A 120 -16.42 -8.79 13.47
C LEU A 120 -17.64 -7.90 13.74
N ALA A 121 -17.56 -6.96 14.70
CA ALA A 121 -18.64 -6.03 15.01
C ALA A 121 -18.93 -5.00 13.89
N LEU A 122 -17.95 -4.67 13.05
CA LEU A 122 -18.16 -3.81 11.87
C LEU A 122 -19.01 -4.49 10.78
N ASN A 123 -19.02 -5.82 10.74
CA ASN A 123 -19.80 -6.63 9.78
C ASN A 123 -19.61 -6.21 8.31
N VAL A 124 -18.37 -5.84 7.93
CA VAL A 124 -18.05 -5.11 6.67
C VAL A 124 -18.53 -5.84 5.41
N ALA A 125 -18.62 -7.17 5.42
CA ALA A 125 -19.18 -7.95 4.31
C ALA A 125 -20.61 -7.51 3.95
N ASN A 126 -21.47 -7.31 4.95
CA ASN A 126 -22.91 -7.03 4.80
C ASN A 126 -23.26 -5.53 4.76
N GLN A 127 -22.28 -4.64 4.89
CA GLN A 127 -22.50 -3.18 4.80
C GLN A 127 -22.80 -2.74 3.35
N PRO A 128 -23.51 -1.62 3.12
CA PRO A 128 -23.71 -1.07 1.78
C PRO A 128 -22.41 -0.51 1.19
N ALA A 129 -22.34 -0.41 -0.14
CA ALA A 129 -21.30 0.36 -0.81
C ALA A 129 -21.34 1.83 -0.36
N GLY A 130 -20.18 2.46 -0.18
CA GLY A 130 -20.06 3.78 0.44
C GLY A 130 -20.04 3.78 1.97
N PHE A 131 -20.29 2.65 2.66
CA PHE A 131 -20.03 2.51 4.09
C PHE A 131 -18.56 2.84 4.41
N SER A 132 -18.30 3.42 5.57
CA SER A 132 -16.95 3.77 5.99
C SER A 132 -16.75 3.62 7.49
N TYR A 133 -15.55 3.21 7.89
CA TYR A 133 -15.14 3.09 9.29
C TYR A 133 -13.71 3.63 9.45
N ASN A 134 -13.34 3.99 10.68
CA ASN A 134 -11.94 4.21 11.03
C ASN A 134 -11.38 2.90 11.56
N ASP A 135 -10.24 2.46 11.03
CA ASP A 135 -9.58 1.22 11.42
C ASP A 135 -9.45 1.08 12.96
N PRO A 136 -9.84 -0.06 13.55
CA PRO A 136 -9.75 -0.30 15.00
C PRO A 136 -8.36 -0.12 15.63
N VAL A 137 -7.27 -0.22 14.87
CA VAL A 137 -5.88 -0.17 15.34
C VAL A 137 -5.15 1.10 14.86
N THR A 138 -5.17 1.41 13.57
CA THR A 138 -4.46 2.55 12.96
C THR A 138 -5.28 3.84 12.89
N ARG A 139 -6.61 3.73 13.03
CA ARG A 139 -7.60 4.81 12.78
C ARG A 139 -7.68 5.31 11.34
N VAL A 140 -6.98 4.71 10.37
CA VAL A 140 -7.11 5.04 8.94
C VAL A 140 -8.56 4.88 8.49
N LYS A 141 -9.10 5.87 7.76
CA LYS A 141 -10.50 5.82 7.31
C LYS A 141 -10.66 4.93 6.07
N VAL A 142 -11.17 3.73 6.28
CA VAL A 142 -11.49 2.74 5.24
C VAL A 142 -12.91 2.98 4.69
N TRP A 143 -13.10 2.78 3.39
CA TRP A 143 -14.40 2.87 2.71
C TRP A 143 -14.68 1.61 1.90
N LYS A 144 -15.91 1.09 1.95
CA LYS A 144 -16.35 -0.09 1.19
C LYS A 144 -16.76 0.31 -0.23
N VAL A 145 -16.03 -0.20 -1.23
CA VAL A 145 -16.21 0.20 -2.65
C VAL A 145 -17.46 -0.40 -3.29
N THR A 146 -17.76 -1.66 -2.97
CA THR A 146 -18.74 -2.52 -3.66
C THR A 146 -19.75 -3.13 -2.69
N SER A 147 -20.85 -3.65 -3.21
CA SER A 147 -21.79 -4.53 -2.49
C SER A 147 -22.35 -5.57 -3.46
N SER A 148 -23.19 -6.50 -2.99
CA SER A 148 -23.94 -7.43 -3.84
C SER A 148 -24.96 -6.75 -4.78
N SER A 149 -25.21 -5.45 -4.62
CA SER A 149 -26.15 -4.66 -5.43
C SER A 149 -25.51 -3.46 -6.16
N THR A 150 -24.28 -3.06 -5.80
CA THR A 150 -23.57 -1.90 -6.35
C THR A 150 -22.20 -2.34 -6.87
N PRO A 151 -21.86 -2.07 -8.15
CA PRO A 151 -22.52 -1.15 -9.10
C PRO A 151 -23.80 -1.69 -9.76
N SER A 152 -23.97 -3.01 -9.80
CA SER A 152 -25.19 -3.71 -10.20
C SER A 152 -25.32 -4.99 -9.36
N ALA A 153 -26.46 -5.68 -9.43
CA ALA A 153 -26.62 -6.99 -8.79
C ALA A 153 -25.49 -7.96 -9.23
N ASN A 154 -24.77 -8.53 -8.28
CA ASN A 154 -23.58 -9.38 -8.50
C ASN A 154 -23.33 -10.31 -7.29
N SER A 155 -22.46 -11.30 -7.49
CA SER A 155 -22.09 -12.30 -6.47
C SER A 155 -20.65 -12.19 -5.95
N GLY A 156 -19.88 -11.18 -6.35
CA GLY A 156 -18.43 -11.18 -6.15
C GLY A 156 -17.69 -9.88 -6.51
N ALA A 157 -18.35 -8.71 -6.44
CA ALA A 157 -17.72 -7.44 -6.82
C ALA A 157 -16.58 -7.03 -5.87
N GLY A 158 -15.37 -6.92 -6.43
CA GLY A 158 -14.17 -6.49 -5.73
C GLY A 158 -13.40 -5.42 -6.52
N HIS A 159 -12.10 -5.62 -6.62
CA HIS A 159 -11.14 -4.84 -7.40
C HIS A 159 -10.45 -5.76 -8.41
N ASP A 160 -9.92 -5.23 -9.52
CA ASP A 160 -9.14 -6.04 -10.47
C ASP A 160 -7.82 -6.53 -9.82
N TYR A 161 -7.19 -7.56 -10.39
CA TYR A 161 -5.93 -8.09 -9.90
C TYR A 161 -4.83 -7.04 -10.09
N SER A 162 -4.27 -6.50 -9.01
CA SER A 162 -3.46 -5.27 -9.06
C SER A 162 -1.95 -5.52 -9.25
N ASP A 163 -1.58 -6.46 -10.13
CA ASP A 163 -0.22 -6.99 -10.24
C ASP A 163 0.56 -6.40 -11.43
N GLY A 164 0.91 -5.12 -11.33
CA GLY A 164 1.74 -4.41 -12.32
C GLY A 164 1.09 -3.20 -13.01
N PRO A 165 -0.22 -3.17 -13.29
CA PRO A 165 -0.89 -1.98 -13.81
C PRO A 165 -1.17 -0.90 -12.75
N ASN A 166 -1.65 0.26 -13.20
CA ASN A 166 -2.21 1.31 -12.35
C ASN A 166 -3.74 1.19 -12.29
N GLU A 167 -4.30 0.79 -11.15
CA GLU A 167 -5.76 0.60 -10.98
C GLU A 167 -6.49 1.79 -10.33
N VAL A 168 -5.74 2.85 -9.99
CA VAL A 168 -6.25 4.12 -9.44
C VAL A 168 -5.64 5.27 -10.24
N SER A 169 -6.48 6.20 -10.70
CA SER A 169 -6.03 7.39 -11.43
C SER A 169 -5.21 8.34 -10.57
N LEU A 170 -4.45 9.24 -11.19
CA LEU A 170 -4.04 10.46 -10.53
C LEU A 170 -5.25 11.28 -10.05
N GLY A 171 -5.02 12.12 -9.04
CA GLY A 171 -6.07 12.97 -8.49
C GLY A 171 -6.47 14.08 -9.46
N TRP A 172 -7.78 14.32 -9.58
CA TRP A 172 -8.37 15.34 -10.44
C TRP A 172 -9.46 16.15 -9.71
N GLY A 173 -9.96 17.18 -10.37
CA GLY A 173 -10.95 18.11 -9.81
C GLY A 173 -10.32 19.09 -8.82
N THR A 174 -11.15 19.70 -7.97
CA THR A 174 -10.69 20.66 -6.95
C THR A 174 -9.63 20.02 -6.04
N ASN A 175 -8.46 20.64 -5.94
CA ASN A 175 -7.33 20.20 -5.12
C ASN A 175 -6.90 18.74 -5.37
N ASN A 176 -7.07 18.23 -6.60
CA ASN A 176 -6.79 16.85 -6.98
C ASN A 176 -7.46 15.81 -6.06
N ASN A 177 -8.66 16.14 -5.54
CA ASN A 177 -9.26 15.40 -4.44
C ASN A 177 -10.07 14.16 -4.87
N THR A 178 -10.42 14.04 -6.15
CA THR A 178 -11.18 12.93 -6.70
C THR A 178 -10.28 12.01 -7.52
N HIS A 179 -10.44 10.71 -7.37
CA HIS A 179 -9.73 9.68 -8.13
C HIS A 179 -10.75 8.76 -8.80
N THR A 180 -10.47 8.32 -10.02
CA THR A 180 -11.22 7.24 -10.66
C THR A 180 -10.50 5.92 -10.38
N ILE A 181 -11.25 4.87 -10.05
CA ILE A 181 -10.74 3.55 -9.65
C ILE A 181 -11.38 2.51 -10.55
N LEU A 182 -10.63 1.48 -10.97
CA LEU A 182 -11.20 0.31 -11.63
C LEU A 182 -11.78 -0.65 -10.59
N ILE A 183 -12.99 -1.14 -10.82
CA ILE A 183 -13.57 -2.25 -10.05
C ILE A 183 -14.05 -3.36 -10.98
N ARG A 184 -13.69 -4.59 -10.60
CA ARG A 184 -13.96 -5.85 -11.28
C ARG A 184 -13.92 -6.96 -10.23
N GLY A 185 -14.50 -8.11 -10.56
CA GLY A 185 -14.57 -9.31 -9.75
C GLY A 185 -15.13 -10.43 -10.63
N ASP A 186 -14.98 -11.68 -10.21
CA ASP A 186 -15.36 -12.80 -11.07
C ASP A 186 -16.88 -12.77 -11.36
N GLY A 187 -17.21 -12.74 -12.65
CA GLY A 187 -18.59 -12.68 -13.14
C GLY A 187 -19.24 -11.28 -13.18
N MET A 188 -18.55 -10.19 -12.80
CA MET A 188 -19.02 -8.82 -13.10
C MET A 188 -18.30 -8.22 -14.31
N ALA A 189 -18.97 -7.27 -14.99
CA ALA A 189 -18.30 -6.41 -15.97
C ALA A 189 -17.37 -5.41 -15.26
N TYR A 190 -16.42 -4.84 -16.00
CA TYR A 190 -15.56 -3.76 -15.52
C TYR A 190 -16.35 -2.45 -15.32
N TYR A 191 -16.09 -1.74 -14.21
CA TYR A 191 -16.62 -0.40 -13.95
C TYR A 191 -15.52 0.56 -13.52
N PHE A 192 -15.69 1.84 -13.88
CA PHE A 192 -14.98 2.95 -13.26
C PHE A 192 -15.88 3.60 -12.20
N VAL A 193 -15.36 3.77 -10.98
CA VAL A 193 -16.01 4.47 -9.86
C VAL A 193 -15.16 5.68 -9.47
N ASP A 194 -15.80 6.81 -9.10
CA ASP A 194 -15.09 7.99 -8.62
C ASP A 194 -15.13 8.09 -7.10
N PHE A 195 -13.97 8.17 -6.46
CA PHE A 195 -13.79 8.37 -5.03
C PHE A 195 -13.30 9.79 -4.74
N THR A 196 -14.05 10.56 -3.95
CA THR A 196 -13.64 11.89 -3.47
C THR A 196 -13.35 11.83 -1.98
N ARG A 197 -12.14 12.22 -1.54
CA ARG A 197 -11.79 12.14 -0.10
C ARG A 197 -12.74 13.02 0.71
N GLY A 198 -13.25 12.46 1.80
CA GLY A 198 -14.26 13.10 2.67
C GLY A 198 -15.71 12.80 2.26
N ALA A 199 -16.01 12.64 0.97
CA ALA A 199 -17.36 12.38 0.47
C ALA A 199 -17.66 10.89 0.16
N GLY A 200 -16.65 10.12 -0.26
CA GLY A 200 -16.79 8.69 -0.57
C GLY A 200 -16.91 8.37 -2.06
N PHE A 201 -17.55 7.24 -2.37
CA PHE A 201 -17.71 6.71 -3.74
C PHE A 201 -18.95 7.26 -4.45
N SER A 202 -18.84 7.42 -5.77
CA SER A 202 -19.86 7.97 -6.65
C SER A 202 -19.63 7.54 -8.10
N ASN A 203 -20.58 7.85 -8.98
CA ASN A 203 -20.39 7.79 -10.45
C ASN A 203 -19.87 6.43 -10.98
N TYR A 204 -20.49 5.33 -10.53
CA TYR A 204 -20.21 3.98 -11.03
C TYR A 204 -20.65 3.86 -12.51
N ARG A 205 -19.70 3.77 -13.44
CA ARG A 205 -19.97 3.63 -14.89
C ARG A 205 -19.37 2.34 -15.41
N ARG A 206 -20.18 1.49 -16.05
CA ARG A 206 -19.67 0.30 -16.74
C ARG A 206 -18.77 0.74 -17.90
N LEU A 207 -17.61 0.10 -18.07
CA LEU A 207 -16.76 0.37 -19.23
C LEU A 207 -17.49 -0.07 -20.51
N PRO A 208 -17.61 0.79 -21.54
CA PRO A 208 -18.21 0.40 -22.81
C PRO A 208 -17.23 -0.45 -23.65
N VAL A 209 -15.94 -0.11 -23.63
CA VAL A 209 -14.87 -0.94 -24.20
C VAL A 209 -14.42 -1.95 -23.17
N GLN A 210 -14.45 -3.23 -23.53
CA GLN A 210 -14.05 -4.29 -22.61
C GLN A 210 -12.51 -4.46 -22.66
N PRO A 211 -11.82 -4.46 -21.50
CA PRO A 211 -10.49 -5.06 -21.38
C PRO A 211 -10.54 -6.55 -21.74
N LYS A 212 -9.44 -7.10 -22.24
CA LYS A 212 -9.39 -8.51 -22.68
C LYS A 212 -9.65 -9.50 -21.53
N GLN A 213 -9.07 -9.20 -20.38
CA GLN A 213 -9.21 -9.88 -19.09
C GLN A 213 -8.66 -8.95 -18.00
N ASP A 214 -8.52 -9.48 -16.79
CA ASP A 214 -7.85 -8.87 -15.65
C ASP A 214 -6.47 -8.28 -16.05
N LEU A 215 -6.07 -7.19 -15.40
CA LEU A 215 -4.78 -6.50 -15.61
C LEU A 215 -4.57 -5.93 -17.03
N CYS A 216 -5.65 -5.78 -17.80
CA CYS A 216 -5.62 -5.20 -19.13
C CYS A 216 -6.02 -3.70 -19.13
N VAL A 217 -5.97 -3.04 -17.98
CA VAL A 217 -6.27 -1.62 -17.79
C VAL A 217 -5.13 -0.96 -17.03
N SER A 218 -4.76 0.27 -17.36
CA SER A 218 -3.74 1.04 -16.61
C SER A 218 -4.06 2.53 -16.67
N PHE A 219 -4.19 3.21 -15.53
CA PHE A 219 -4.33 4.67 -15.49
C PHE A 219 -3.00 5.39 -15.74
N SER A 220 -3.06 6.46 -16.52
CA SER A 220 -1.93 7.33 -16.87
C SER A 220 -1.18 7.88 -15.66
N ASN A 221 0.16 7.84 -15.69
CA ASN A 221 1.06 8.44 -14.71
C ASN A 221 1.30 9.94 -14.95
N LEU A 222 0.89 10.49 -16.10
CA LEU A 222 1.18 11.87 -16.49
C LEU A 222 0.21 12.87 -15.80
N PRO A 223 0.70 13.87 -15.03
CA PRO A 223 -0.15 14.86 -14.36
C PRO A 223 -1.00 15.75 -15.27
N SER A 224 -0.70 15.78 -16.57
CA SER A 224 -1.51 16.44 -17.62
C SER A 224 -2.69 15.58 -18.11
N GLN A 225 -2.74 14.30 -17.72
CA GLN A 225 -3.72 13.30 -18.19
C GLN A 225 -4.42 12.53 -17.04
N PRO A 226 -4.82 13.15 -15.91
CA PRO A 226 -5.29 12.44 -14.70
C PRO A 226 -6.67 11.75 -14.83
N ARG A 227 -7.27 11.79 -16.03
CA ARG A 227 -8.53 11.10 -16.40
C ARG A 227 -8.37 10.27 -17.68
N VAL A 228 -7.16 9.74 -17.89
CA VAL A 228 -6.83 8.83 -18.99
C VAL A 228 -6.51 7.45 -18.43
N ALA A 229 -7.06 6.43 -19.09
CA ALA A 229 -6.69 5.04 -18.91
C ALA A 229 -6.28 4.43 -20.26
N TYR A 230 -5.42 3.44 -20.21
CA TYR A 230 -5.01 2.60 -21.32
C TYR A 230 -5.70 1.25 -21.16
N ILE A 231 -6.27 0.71 -22.24
CA ILE A 231 -7.02 -0.56 -22.19
C ILE A 231 -6.52 -1.49 -23.30
N LEU A 232 -6.01 -2.66 -22.92
CA LEU A 232 -5.68 -3.76 -23.83
C LEU A 232 -6.96 -4.57 -24.12
N THR A 233 -7.54 -4.35 -25.29
CA THR A 233 -8.83 -4.95 -25.72
C THR A 233 -8.70 -6.38 -26.25
N GLY A 234 -7.46 -6.87 -26.37
CA GLY A 234 -7.09 -8.09 -27.07
C GLY A 234 -5.90 -7.76 -27.95
N SER A 235 -6.14 -7.45 -29.23
CA SER A 235 -5.06 -7.06 -30.13
C SER A 235 -4.65 -5.59 -30.04
N GLN A 236 -5.36 -4.71 -29.32
CA GLN A 236 -5.04 -3.28 -29.30
C GLN A 236 -4.91 -2.69 -27.89
N VAL A 237 -3.91 -1.83 -27.68
CA VAL A 237 -3.88 -0.89 -26.55
C VAL A 237 -4.53 0.41 -27.01
N VAL A 238 -5.70 0.74 -26.47
CA VAL A 238 -6.44 1.97 -26.77
C VAL A 238 -6.28 3.01 -25.66
N ARG A 239 -6.33 4.30 -25.99
CA ARG A 239 -6.38 5.40 -25.03
C ARG A 239 -7.84 5.76 -24.75
N PHE A 240 -8.23 5.78 -23.49
CA PHE A 240 -9.61 5.96 -23.03
C PHE A 240 -9.72 7.14 -22.05
N ASN A 241 -10.74 7.98 -22.21
CA ASN A 241 -10.99 9.12 -21.34
C ASN A 241 -12.10 8.77 -20.33
N THR A 242 -11.76 8.80 -19.04
CA THR A 242 -12.67 8.38 -17.97
C THR A 242 -13.74 9.43 -17.63
N ALA A 243 -13.59 10.67 -18.10
CA ALA A 243 -14.60 11.71 -17.95
C ALA A 243 -15.72 11.60 -19.01
N THR A 244 -15.36 11.32 -20.27
CA THR A 244 -16.31 11.17 -21.39
C THR A 244 -16.81 9.74 -21.56
N MET A 245 -16.13 8.77 -20.95
CA MET A 245 -16.30 7.32 -21.15
C MET A 245 -16.13 6.89 -22.62
N GLN A 246 -15.26 7.58 -23.38
CA GLN A 246 -14.98 7.29 -24.79
C GLN A 246 -13.52 6.85 -25.02
N VAL A 247 -13.30 6.12 -26.11
CA VAL A 247 -11.96 5.95 -26.69
C VAL A 247 -11.55 7.28 -27.33
N GLU A 248 -10.46 7.84 -26.85
CA GLU A 248 -9.86 9.09 -27.32
C GLU A 248 -8.40 8.81 -27.69
N ASN A 249 -8.25 7.97 -28.71
CA ASN A 249 -6.98 7.64 -29.35
C ASN A 249 -6.31 8.90 -29.93
N ALA A 250 -5.01 9.05 -29.68
CA ALA A 250 -4.20 10.21 -30.09
C ALA A 250 -2.73 9.81 -30.20
N GLY A 251 -1.97 10.51 -31.05
CA GLY A 251 -0.57 10.15 -31.33
C GLY A 251 -0.49 8.76 -31.97
N ASN A 252 0.32 7.87 -31.39
CA ASN A 252 0.47 6.49 -31.87
C ASN A 252 -0.59 5.51 -31.31
N PHE A 253 -1.57 5.99 -30.51
CA PHE A 253 -2.70 5.15 -30.08
C PHE A 253 -3.79 5.11 -31.18
N PRO A 254 -4.42 3.94 -31.43
CA PRO A 254 -4.14 2.65 -30.82
C PRO A 254 -3.00 1.94 -31.56
N ILE A 255 -2.12 1.26 -30.83
CA ILE A 255 -1.26 0.25 -31.46
C ILE A 255 -2.10 -1.01 -31.75
N ASP A 256 -1.90 -1.62 -32.92
CA ASP A 256 -2.31 -3.00 -33.18
C ASP A 256 -1.13 -3.96 -32.97
N LEU A 257 -1.37 -4.93 -32.11
CA LEU A 257 -0.48 -6.01 -31.68
C LEU A 257 -0.99 -7.37 -32.21
N SER A 258 -1.93 -7.37 -33.17
CA SER A 258 -2.43 -8.59 -33.83
C SER A 258 -1.31 -9.47 -34.39
N ALA A 259 -0.26 -8.86 -34.94
CA ALA A 259 0.94 -9.55 -35.45
C ALA A 259 1.82 -10.20 -34.36
N VAL A 260 1.63 -9.83 -33.09
CA VAL A 260 2.33 -10.41 -31.94
C VAL A 260 1.45 -11.45 -31.22
N GLY A 261 0.12 -11.30 -31.27
CA GLY A 261 -0.82 -12.14 -30.51
C GLY A 261 -0.95 -11.71 -29.04
N ALA A 262 -0.86 -10.40 -28.79
CA ALA A 262 -0.80 -9.82 -27.44
C ALA A 262 -2.03 -10.10 -26.55
N PHE A 263 -1.80 -10.17 -25.24
CA PHE A 263 -2.77 -10.54 -24.21
C PHE A 263 -2.17 -10.33 -22.80
N GLY A 264 -2.93 -9.69 -21.90
CA GLY A 264 -2.60 -9.65 -20.47
C GLY A 264 -1.48 -8.67 -20.05
N TRP A 265 -1.48 -8.37 -18.74
CA TRP A 265 -0.42 -7.66 -18.01
C TRP A 265 0.07 -6.36 -18.67
N LEU A 266 -0.85 -5.42 -18.88
CA LEU A 266 -0.56 -4.09 -19.43
C LEU A 266 0.13 -3.18 -18.39
N GLN A 267 1.45 -3.27 -18.35
CA GLN A 267 2.32 -2.42 -17.52
C GLN A 267 2.80 -1.22 -18.33
N HIS A 268 3.11 -0.11 -17.66
CA HIS A 268 3.73 1.06 -18.31
C HIS A 268 4.60 1.86 -17.33
N ASP A 269 5.59 2.57 -17.86
CA ASP A 269 6.49 3.41 -17.07
C ASP A 269 5.83 4.72 -16.62
N LYS A 270 6.48 5.43 -15.69
CA LYS A 270 5.99 6.69 -15.11
C LYS A 270 5.80 7.85 -16.09
N THR A 271 6.31 7.75 -17.33
CA THR A 271 6.16 8.76 -18.39
C THR A 271 5.07 8.40 -19.41
N ASP A 272 4.38 7.28 -19.22
CA ASP A 272 3.48 6.65 -20.20
C ASP A 272 4.16 6.47 -21.59
N GLY A 273 5.47 6.25 -21.58
CA GLY A 273 6.32 6.10 -22.75
C GLY A 273 6.43 4.65 -23.17
N TRP A 274 7.06 3.81 -22.36
CA TRP A 274 7.13 2.36 -22.57
C TRP A 274 5.93 1.65 -21.94
N PHE A 275 5.20 0.92 -22.78
CA PHE A 275 4.21 -0.08 -22.39
C PHE A 275 4.82 -1.47 -22.56
N ALA A 276 4.51 -2.38 -21.64
CA ALA A 276 4.92 -3.77 -21.70
C ALA A 276 3.74 -4.70 -21.44
N GLY A 277 3.86 -5.95 -21.89
CA GLY A 277 2.89 -7.01 -21.70
C GLY A 277 3.32 -8.29 -22.42
N LEU A 278 2.40 -9.24 -22.56
CA LEU A 278 2.69 -10.58 -23.08
C LEU A 278 1.78 -10.99 -24.26
N THR A 279 1.96 -12.21 -24.75
CA THR A 279 1.08 -12.92 -25.69
C THR A 279 0.09 -13.87 -24.99
N ALA A 280 -0.92 -14.33 -25.74
CA ALA A 280 -2.00 -15.17 -25.20
C ALA A 280 -1.57 -16.57 -24.71
N ASP A 281 -0.40 -17.02 -25.14
CA ASP A 281 0.28 -18.23 -24.69
C ASP A 281 1.40 -17.94 -23.66
N GLN A 282 1.58 -16.67 -23.28
CA GLN A 282 2.62 -16.14 -22.40
C GLN A 282 4.07 -16.34 -22.86
N THR A 283 4.33 -16.89 -24.06
CA THR A 283 5.70 -17.23 -24.51
C THR A 283 6.51 -16.05 -25.04
N VAL A 284 5.87 -14.92 -25.38
CA VAL A 284 6.51 -13.73 -25.93
C VAL A 284 6.12 -12.49 -25.13
N ALA A 285 7.11 -11.72 -24.70
CA ALA A 285 6.92 -10.37 -24.18
C ALA A 285 6.98 -9.34 -25.31
N PHE A 286 6.21 -8.26 -25.17
CA PHE A 286 6.35 -7.07 -25.99
C PHE A 286 6.75 -5.85 -25.14
N ALA A 287 7.45 -4.92 -25.76
CA ALA A 287 7.71 -3.58 -25.26
C ALA A 287 7.41 -2.59 -26.40
N TRP A 288 6.49 -1.65 -26.20
CA TRP A 288 6.11 -0.63 -27.17
C TRP A 288 6.32 0.76 -26.59
N ASN A 289 7.03 1.62 -27.32
CA ASN A 289 7.17 3.02 -26.96
C ASN A 289 6.09 3.86 -27.66
N SER A 290 5.16 4.39 -26.87
CA SER A 290 4.02 5.21 -27.32
C SER A 290 4.42 6.53 -27.98
N GLN A 291 5.65 7.00 -27.76
CA GLN A 291 6.14 8.29 -28.22
C GLN A 291 6.90 8.16 -29.55
N THR A 292 7.77 7.15 -29.68
CA THR A 292 8.54 6.86 -30.91
C THR A 292 7.84 5.88 -31.86
N ASN A 293 6.78 5.22 -31.40
CA ASN A 293 6.13 4.07 -32.03
C ASN A 293 7.02 2.83 -32.21
N GLU A 294 8.13 2.72 -31.47
CA GLU A 294 9.01 1.56 -31.52
C GLU A 294 8.35 0.36 -30.83
N LEU A 295 8.06 -0.70 -31.58
CA LEU A 295 7.63 -2.00 -31.05
C LEU A 295 8.80 -2.97 -31.04
N ARG A 296 9.01 -3.65 -29.91
CA ARG A 296 9.97 -4.73 -29.72
C ARG A 296 9.29 -5.95 -29.13
N THR A 297 9.80 -7.13 -29.44
CA THR A 297 9.32 -8.41 -28.91
C THR A 297 10.49 -9.31 -28.52
N HIS A 298 10.29 -10.16 -27.52
CA HIS A 298 11.26 -11.20 -27.14
C HIS A 298 10.54 -12.47 -26.68
N GLY A 299 10.95 -13.62 -27.23
CA GLY A 299 10.36 -14.92 -26.92
C GLY A 299 11.27 -15.78 -26.03
N GLU A 300 10.69 -16.43 -25.03
CA GLU A 300 11.33 -17.45 -24.21
C GLU A 300 10.34 -18.59 -23.95
N SER A 301 10.73 -19.85 -24.20
CA SER A 301 9.84 -21.02 -24.07
C SER A 301 9.43 -21.37 -22.63
N TRP A 302 9.96 -20.64 -21.65
CA TRP A 302 9.68 -20.73 -20.22
C TRP A 302 8.98 -19.48 -19.68
N LEU A 303 8.71 -18.47 -20.52
CA LEU A 303 8.12 -17.21 -20.07
C LEU A 303 6.72 -17.45 -19.49
N ASN A 304 6.43 -16.69 -18.44
CA ASN A 304 5.10 -16.58 -17.84
C ASN A 304 4.80 -15.10 -17.59
N GLU A 305 5.79 -14.33 -17.09
CA GLU A 305 5.64 -12.95 -16.63
C GLU A 305 6.72 -12.00 -17.17
N GLY A 306 6.34 -10.73 -17.38
CA GLY A 306 7.25 -9.62 -17.63
C GLY A 306 6.97 -8.48 -16.66
N ARG A 307 8.00 -8.05 -15.90
CA ARG A 307 7.91 -6.99 -14.88
C ARG A 307 8.69 -5.77 -15.33
N LEU A 308 8.01 -4.75 -15.86
CA LEU A 308 8.59 -3.46 -16.24
C LEU A 308 8.88 -2.64 -14.97
N GLU A 309 10.11 -2.14 -14.80
CA GLU A 309 10.42 -1.19 -13.72
C GLU A 309 10.01 0.24 -14.07
N ARG A 310 9.84 1.07 -13.04
CA ARG A 310 9.09 2.33 -13.12
C ARG A 310 9.74 3.45 -13.96
N ASP A 311 11.05 3.40 -14.19
CA ASP A 311 11.76 4.32 -15.10
C ASP A 311 11.67 3.90 -16.58
N GLY A 312 11.07 2.75 -16.90
CA GLY A 312 10.84 2.31 -18.28
C GLY A 312 12.09 1.83 -19.00
N ARG A 313 13.18 1.56 -18.26
CA ARG A 313 14.43 1.04 -18.83
C ARG A 313 14.50 -0.48 -18.80
N TYR A 314 14.03 -1.13 -17.74
CA TYR A 314 14.21 -2.58 -17.61
C TYR A 314 12.92 -3.38 -17.54
N ILE A 315 12.92 -4.55 -18.17
CA ILE A 315 11.93 -5.60 -17.92
C ILE A 315 12.66 -6.81 -17.31
N ALA A 316 12.19 -7.28 -16.16
CA ALA A 316 12.52 -8.61 -15.67
C ALA A 316 11.56 -9.62 -16.31
N LEU A 317 12.06 -10.47 -17.19
CA LEU A 317 11.32 -11.58 -17.78
C LEU A 317 11.46 -12.80 -16.85
N THR A 318 10.38 -13.49 -16.50
CA THR A 318 10.40 -14.61 -15.55
C THR A 318 9.36 -15.69 -15.87
N ASN A 319 9.55 -16.91 -15.34
CA ASN A 319 8.54 -17.97 -15.33
C ASN A 319 7.57 -17.90 -14.12
N GLY A 320 7.63 -16.83 -13.31
CA GLY A 320 6.88 -16.69 -12.05
C GLY A 320 7.48 -17.52 -10.90
N ASN A 321 8.71 -18.00 -11.09
CA ASN A 321 9.39 -18.96 -10.22
C ASN A 321 10.92 -18.75 -10.38
N SER A 322 11.68 -19.84 -10.48
CA SER A 322 13.15 -19.90 -10.46
C SER A 322 13.91 -19.23 -11.61
N THR A 323 13.25 -18.96 -12.74
CA THR A 323 13.93 -18.67 -14.02
C THR A 323 13.60 -17.27 -14.48
N PHE A 324 14.62 -16.48 -14.82
CA PHE A 324 14.48 -15.08 -15.18
C PHE A 324 15.66 -14.55 -16.00
N ARG A 325 15.48 -13.38 -16.63
CA ARG A 325 16.55 -12.58 -17.25
C ARG A 325 16.19 -11.09 -17.29
N LEU A 326 17.22 -10.25 -17.34
CA LEU A 326 17.08 -8.82 -17.57
C LEU A 326 16.91 -8.53 -19.08
N TRP A 327 16.03 -7.59 -19.43
CA TRP A 327 15.96 -6.94 -20.74
C TRP A 327 16.17 -5.43 -20.53
N ASP A 328 17.21 -4.85 -21.13
CA ASP A 328 17.49 -3.41 -21.10
C ASP A 328 16.92 -2.74 -22.36
N LEU A 329 15.86 -1.95 -22.19
CA LEU A 329 15.18 -1.20 -23.24
C LEU A 329 15.97 0.03 -23.72
N ALA A 330 17.01 0.48 -23.02
CA ALA A 330 17.88 1.54 -23.53
C ALA A 330 18.77 1.06 -24.70
N THR A 331 19.15 -0.21 -24.69
CA THR A 331 20.10 -0.83 -25.65
C THR A 331 19.50 -1.97 -26.47
N ASN A 332 18.29 -2.42 -26.13
CA ASN A 332 17.66 -3.66 -26.61
C ASN A 332 18.52 -4.92 -26.41
N THR A 333 19.26 -4.98 -25.30
CA THR A 333 20.13 -6.11 -24.95
C THR A 333 19.57 -6.90 -23.78
N PHE A 334 19.97 -8.16 -23.67
CA PHE A 334 19.51 -9.07 -22.62
C PHE A 334 20.66 -9.52 -21.72
N GLY A 335 20.36 -9.72 -20.45
CA GLY A 335 21.21 -10.48 -19.55
C GLY A 335 21.24 -11.97 -19.88
N PRO A 336 22.18 -12.74 -19.31
CA PRO A 336 22.12 -14.19 -19.33
C PRO A 336 20.85 -14.67 -18.62
N THR A 337 20.31 -15.82 -19.05
CA THR A 337 19.24 -16.49 -18.30
C THR A 337 19.79 -16.99 -16.97
N GLN A 338 19.19 -16.52 -15.88
CA GLN A 338 19.48 -16.92 -14.51
C GLN A 338 18.40 -17.91 -14.06
N SER A 339 18.81 -19.06 -13.52
CA SER A 339 17.92 -20.13 -13.08
C SER A 339 18.32 -20.60 -11.68
N ASP A 340 17.70 -20.01 -10.65
CA ASP A 340 17.99 -20.31 -9.25
C ASP A 340 16.67 -20.36 -8.45
N ARG A 341 16.23 -21.59 -8.19
CA ARG A 341 15.00 -21.92 -7.45
C ARG A 341 15.12 -21.73 -5.93
N ILE A 342 16.33 -21.54 -5.41
CA ILE A 342 16.54 -21.30 -3.98
C ILE A 342 16.44 -19.81 -3.68
N ASN A 343 16.96 -18.96 -4.58
CA ASN A 343 17.11 -17.54 -4.28
C ASN A 343 16.11 -16.60 -4.96
N PHE A 344 15.40 -16.95 -6.04
CA PHE A 344 14.62 -15.95 -6.79
C PHE A 344 13.14 -16.29 -6.92
N TRP A 345 12.31 -15.27 -6.64
CA TRP A 345 10.89 -15.20 -7.00
C TRP A 345 10.57 -13.76 -7.42
N LEU A 346 9.74 -13.59 -8.45
CA LEU A 346 9.41 -12.29 -9.05
C LEU A 346 7.90 -12.10 -9.30
N GLY A 347 7.06 -12.99 -8.78
CA GLY A 347 5.60 -12.83 -8.81
C GLY A 347 5.09 -11.81 -7.80
N HIS A 348 3.86 -11.33 -8.03
CA HIS A 348 3.05 -10.47 -7.13
C HIS A 348 3.85 -9.31 -6.52
N ASN A 349 4.66 -8.64 -7.35
CA ASN A 349 5.78 -7.82 -6.92
C ASN A 349 5.49 -6.31 -7.03
N ALA A 350 6.17 -5.52 -6.20
CA ALA A 350 6.22 -4.09 -6.39
C ALA A 350 7.24 -3.72 -7.48
N ASN A 351 6.77 -3.20 -8.62
CA ASN A 351 7.60 -2.51 -9.61
C ASN A 351 7.97 -1.11 -9.07
N LEU A 352 9.26 -0.88 -8.80
CA LEU A 352 9.80 0.40 -8.29
C LEU A 352 10.76 0.99 -9.34
N ARG A 353 11.34 2.19 -9.11
CA ARG A 353 12.33 2.73 -10.05
C ARG A 353 13.65 1.95 -9.94
N SER A 354 14.13 1.43 -11.08
CA SER A 354 15.35 0.62 -11.20
C SER A 354 15.45 -0.61 -10.28
N GLN A 355 14.33 -1.13 -9.77
CA GLN A 355 14.31 -2.34 -8.92
C GLN A 355 12.89 -2.92 -8.81
N TRP A 356 12.79 -4.16 -8.34
CA TRP A 356 11.54 -4.82 -7.93
C TRP A 356 11.62 -5.26 -6.46
N VAL A 357 10.49 -5.31 -5.73
CA VAL A 357 10.44 -5.80 -4.34
C VAL A 357 9.36 -6.88 -4.20
N THR A 358 9.70 -8.01 -3.57
CA THR A 358 8.74 -9.07 -3.22
C THR A 358 9.28 -9.98 -2.08
N THR A 359 8.53 -11.00 -1.69
CA THR A 359 8.86 -11.96 -0.61
C THR A 359 9.61 -13.21 -1.09
N ASP A 360 10.41 -13.79 -0.21
CA ASP A 360 11.13 -15.05 -0.46
C ASP A 360 10.24 -16.29 -0.29
N VAL A 361 9.23 -16.45 -1.16
CA VAL A 361 8.23 -17.54 -1.04
C VAL A 361 8.77 -18.95 -1.35
N ASN A 362 10.05 -19.05 -1.77
CA ASN A 362 10.73 -20.33 -1.92
C ASN A 362 11.22 -20.91 -0.58
N ALA A 363 11.24 -20.10 0.48
CA ALA A 363 11.48 -20.55 1.86
C ALA A 363 10.22 -21.21 2.46
N SER A 364 10.31 -21.59 3.73
CA SER A 364 9.12 -21.82 4.56
C SER A 364 8.74 -20.50 5.24
N ALA A 365 7.44 -20.24 5.40
CA ALA A 365 6.98 -19.08 6.17
C ALA A 365 7.46 -19.20 7.65
N PRO A 366 7.84 -18.08 8.30
CA PRO A 366 7.70 -16.70 7.82
C PRO A 366 8.75 -16.28 6.79
N PHE A 367 8.33 -15.60 5.72
CA PHE A 367 9.22 -15.25 4.61
C PHE A 367 10.04 -13.98 4.86
N ASP A 368 11.23 -13.95 4.28
CA ASP A 368 12.09 -12.77 4.19
C ASP A 368 11.60 -11.82 3.08
N LEU A 369 12.09 -10.57 3.08
CA LEU A 369 11.81 -9.56 2.06
C LEU A 369 13.07 -9.21 1.27
N ASP A 370 12.94 -9.27 -0.06
CA ASP A 370 14.01 -9.04 -1.01
C ASP A 370 13.67 -7.90 -1.97
N ARG A 371 14.70 -7.13 -2.32
CA ARG A 371 14.69 -6.35 -3.55
C ARG A 371 15.54 -7.04 -4.60
N TYR A 372 15.21 -6.78 -5.86
CA TYR A 372 15.86 -7.29 -7.04
C TYR A 372 16.27 -6.09 -7.90
N ASP A 373 17.57 -5.85 -8.04
CA ASP A 373 18.12 -4.66 -8.71
C ASP A 373 19.01 -5.04 -9.93
N PRO A 374 18.94 -4.30 -11.06
CA PRO A 374 19.79 -4.54 -12.23
C PRO A 374 21.25 -4.15 -11.97
N SER A 375 22.17 -5.11 -12.07
CA SER A 375 23.61 -4.89 -11.89
C SER A 375 24.43 -5.80 -12.80
N GLY A 376 25.46 -5.26 -13.46
CA GLY A 376 26.30 -6.01 -14.40
C GLY A 376 25.58 -6.61 -15.62
N GLY A 377 24.37 -6.15 -15.94
CA GLY A 377 23.50 -6.76 -16.96
C GLY A 377 22.70 -7.97 -16.48
N GLN A 378 22.72 -8.26 -15.17
CA GLN A 378 21.95 -9.32 -14.50
C GLN A 378 20.98 -8.72 -13.48
N ILE A 379 20.08 -9.53 -12.93
CA ILE A 379 19.28 -9.16 -11.76
C ILE A 379 19.97 -9.72 -10.51
N VAL A 380 20.22 -8.85 -9.52
CA VAL A 380 20.85 -9.18 -8.24
C VAL A 380 19.81 -9.06 -7.13
N LYS A 381 19.78 -10.06 -6.23
CA LYS A 381 18.94 -10.07 -5.03
C LYS A 381 19.66 -9.42 -3.86
N THR A 382 19.01 -8.46 -3.20
CA THR A 382 19.39 -7.95 -1.88
C THR A 382 18.25 -8.18 -0.89
N ARG A 383 18.46 -9.07 0.08
CA ARG A 383 17.55 -9.23 1.22
C ARG A 383 17.65 -8.02 2.14
N PHE A 384 16.52 -7.44 2.56
CA PHE A 384 16.50 -6.21 3.35
C PHE A 384 15.71 -6.31 4.67
N LEU A 385 14.78 -7.26 4.81
CA LEU A 385 14.20 -7.66 6.11
C LEU A 385 14.04 -9.18 6.18
N THR A 386 13.96 -9.73 7.39
CA THR A 386 13.79 -11.18 7.65
C THR A 386 12.50 -11.51 8.39
N ASN A 387 12.03 -12.75 8.30
CA ASN A 387 10.86 -13.31 9.02
C ASN A 387 9.62 -12.38 9.02
N SER A 388 9.37 -11.70 7.90
CA SER A 388 8.50 -10.52 7.82
C SER A 388 7.05 -10.84 7.44
N ALA A 389 6.82 -11.88 6.64
CA ALA A 389 5.51 -12.20 6.07
C ALA A 389 4.99 -13.60 6.46
N GLY A 390 3.66 -13.80 6.40
CA GLY A 390 3.04 -15.12 6.35
C GLY A 390 3.08 -15.74 4.94
N ALA A 391 2.47 -16.91 4.74
CA ALA A 391 2.56 -17.62 3.45
C ALA A 391 1.67 -17.00 2.36
N GLY A 392 0.44 -16.57 2.69
CA GLY A 392 -0.34 -15.67 1.84
C GLY A 392 0.19 -14.24 1.91
N VAL A 393 0.80 -13.74 0.83
CA VAL A 393 1.38 -12.39 0.78
C VAL A 393 1.41 -11.84 -0.65
N HIS A 394 1.20 -10.53 -0.80
CA HIS A 394 1.27 -9.81 -2.07
C HIS A 394 1.92 -8.43 -1.89
N HIS A 395 2.56 -7.92 -2.95
CA HIS A 395 3.07 -6.55 -3.04
C HIS A 395 2.43 -5.78 -4.20
N ALA A 396 2.49 -4.45 -4.13
CA ALA A 396 2.18 -3.56 -5.26
C ALA A 396 3.10 -2.33 -5.24
N GLY A 397 3.43 -1.78 -6.41
CA GLY A 397 4.52 -0.80 -6.54
C GLY A 397 4.17 0.55 -7.16
N ASN A 398 3.30 0.60 -8.17
CA ASN A 398 3.30 1.64 -9.22
C ASN A 398 2.81 3.06 -8.84
N TRP A 399 2.84 3.43 -7.57
CA TRP A 399 2.30 4.70 -7.06
C TRP A 399 3.38 5.70 -6.61
N VAL A 400 3.04 6.59 -5.67
CA VAL A 400 3.93 7.63 -5.14
C VAL A 400 5.10 7.04 -4.33
N GLN A 401 6.24 6.85 -4.98
CA GLN A 401 7.50 6.40 -4.35
C GLN A 401 8.29 7.61 -3.82
N SER A 402 7.70 8.30 -2.84
CA SER A 402 8.01 9.67 -2.36
C SER A 402 9.46 10.12 -2.54
N ASP A 403 10.41 9.45 -1.88
CA ASP A 403 11.80 9.91 -1.80
C ASP A 403 12.50 9.81 -3.17
N ALA A 404 12.20 8.79 -3.97
CA ALA A 404 12.83 8.58 -5.27
C ALA A 404 12.20 9.44 -6.38
N GLU A 405 10.90 9.73 -6.32
CA GLU A 405 10.27 10.69 -7.23
C GLU A 405 10.72 12.14 -6.93
N LEU A 406 11.23 12.39 -5.71
CA LEU A 406 11.93 13.63 -5.32
C LEU A 406 13.45 13.58 -5.57
N GLY A 407 13.96 12.59 -6.30
CA GLY A 407 15.38 12.49 -6.67
C GLY A 407 16.32 11.96 -5.57
N GLY A 408 15.77 11.43 -4.49
CA GLY A 408 16.50 10.80 -3.39
C GLY A 408 16.97 9.37 -3.67
N ASN A 409 17.37 8.68 -2.61
CA ASN A 409 17.98 7.35 -2.68
C ASN A 409 17.00 6.28 -3.21
N LEU A 410 17.31 5.67 -4.37
CA LEU A 410 16.52 4.62 -4.99
C LEU A 410 16.32 3.39 -4.10
N ASN A 411 17.27 3.09 -3.20
CA ASN A 411 17.10 2.00 -2.25
C ASN A 411 16.05 2.28 -1.17
N ARG A 412 15.49 3.51 -1.09
CA ARG A 412 14.49 3.91 -0.07
C ARG A 412 13.09 4.12 -0.66
N GLN A 413 12.70 3.33 -1.63
CA GLN A 413 11.37 3.42 -2.25
C GLN A 413 10.31 2.70 -1.41
N TRP A 414 9.11 3.28 -1.32
CA TRP A 414 7.96 2.65 -0.66
C TRP A 414 7.27 1.67 -1.60
N SER A 415 7.04 0.44 -1.12
CA SER A 415 6.13 -0.54 -1.74
C SER A 415 4.93 -0.79 -0.85
N PHE A 416 3.76 -1.08 -1.44
CA PHE A 416 2.63 -1.68 -0.72
C PHE A 416 2.91 -3.15 -0.43
N MET A 417 2.39 -3.65 0.69
CA MET A 417 2.48 -5.03 1.13
C MET A 417 1.21 -5.45 1.90
N SER A 418 0.73 -6.67 1.70
CA SER A 418 -0.40 -7.27 2.42
C SER A 418 -0.12 -8.71 2.84
N GLY A 419 -0.25 -9.01 4.13
CA GLY A 419 -0.20 -10.38 4.67
C GLY A 419 -1.60 -10.97 4.81
N ILE A 420 -1.95 -11.92 3.95
CA ILE A 420 -3.31 -12.45 3.73
C ILE A 420 -3.39 -13.94 4.15
N ASP A 421 -3.14 -14.24 5.43
CA ASP A 421 -3.08 -15.63 5.90
C ASP A 421 -3.31 -15.78 7.43
N ALA A 422 -3.10 -16.99 7.95
CA ALA A 422 -3.03 -17.33 9.36
C ALA A 422 -2.06 -16.44 10.16
N MET A 423 -2.32 -16.32 11.46
CA MET A 423 -1.54 -15.46 12.35
C MET A 423 -0.19 -16.10 12.70
N TRP A 424 0.89 -15.63 12.09
CA TRP A 424 2.27 -16.01 12.43
C TRP A 424 2.80 -15.10 13.55
N PRO A 425 3.01 -15.59 14.79
CA PRO A 425 3.34 -14.72 15.91
C PRO A 425 4.71 -14.03 15.72
N GLY A 426 4.71 -12.70 15.78
CA GLY A 426 5.93 -11.88 15.71
C GLY A 426 6.38 -11.45 14.30
N VAL A 427 5.68 -11.84 13.23
CA VAL A 427 5.96 -11.30 11.89
C VAL A 427 5.43 -9.87 11.76
N ALA A 428 6.11 -9.02 10.99
CA ALA A 428 5.72 -7.62 10.83
C ALA A 428 4.32 -7.45 10.23
N TRP A 429 3.95 -8.33 9.28
CA TRP A 429 2.74 -8.21 8.44
C TRP A 429 1.61 -9.18 8.81
N MET A 430 1.42 -9.43 10.11
CA MET A 430 0.42 -10.37 10.63
C MET A 430 -1.01 -9.87 10.39
N GLN A 431 -1.70 -10.41 9.37
CA GLN A 431 -3.06 -10.02 8.94
C GLN A 431 -3.19 -8.51 8.65
N ALA A 432 -2.14 -7.94 8.08
CA ALA A 432 -1.94 -6.50 7.96
C ALA A 432 -1.72 -6.07 6.51
N ILE A 433 -2.19 -4.86 6.19
CA ILE A 433 -1.82 -4.12 4.98
C ILE A 433 -1.01 -2.89 5.38
N GLY A 434 0.01 -2.54 4.61
CA GLY A 434 0.78 -1.33 4.83
C GLY A 434 1.89 -1.13 3.80
N VAL A 435 2.95 -0.42 4.19
CA VAL A 435 4.08 -0.11 3.31
C VAL A 435 5.44 -0.39 3.93
N VAL A 436 6.41 -0.70 3.10
CA VAL A 436 7.79 -0.97 3.50
C VAL A 436 8.79 -0.26 2.58
N ARG A 437 9.88 0.26 3.14
CA ARG A 437 11.03 0.78 2.38
C ARG A 437 11.86 -0.38 1.81
N SER A 438 12.32 -0.26 0.56
CA SER A 438 13.21 -1.22 -0.13
C SER A 438 14.64 -1.35 0.45
N ASP A 439 14.93 -0.72 1.58
CA ASP A 439 16.15 -0.88 2.39
C ASP A 439 15.86 -1.40 3.81
N GLY A 440 14.60 -1.69 4.15
CA GLY A 440 14.18 -2.11 5.48
C GLY A 440 14.23 -1.02 6.55
N SER A 441 14.58 0.23 6.21
CA SER A 441 14.77 1.30 7.20
C SER A 441 13.49 1.83 7.83
N ASP A 442 12.33 1.55 7.23
CA ASP A 442 11.02 1.92 7.77
C ASP A 442 9.91 0.99 7.22
N ALA A 443 8.92 0.71 8.06
CA ALA A 443 7.77 -0.13 7.79
C ALA A 443 6.54 0.43 8.52
N ARG A 444 5.39 0.52 7.85
CA ARG A 444 4.23 1.30 8.30
C ARG A 444 2.91 0.57 8.10
N LEU A 445 2.10 0.48 9.15
CA LEU A 445 0.82 -0.20 9.16
C LEU A 445 -0.30 0.72 8.64
N LEU A 446 -1.02 0.31 7.61
CA LEU A 446 -2.20 1.02 7.09
C LEU A 446 -3.47 0.56 7.80
N LEU A 447 -3.71 -0.76 7.87
CA LEU A 447 -4.91 -1.38 8.45
C LEU A 447 -4.67 -2.87 8.74
N HIS A 448 -5.57 -3.50 9.50
CA HIS A 448 -5.75 -4.96 9.44
C HIS A 448 -7.06 -5.31 8.71
N HIS A 449 -7.14 -6.55 8.22
CA HIS A 449 -8.30 -7.09 7.46
C HIS A 449 -8.94 -8.31 8.12
#